data_AF-A0AAX2KW58-F1
#
_entry.id   AF-A0AAX2KW58-F1
#
_cell.length_a   1.000
_cell.length_b   1.000
_cell.length_c   1.000
_cell.angle_alpha   90.00
_cell.angle_beta   90.00
_cell.angle_gamma   90.00
#
_symmetry.space_group_name_H-M   'P 1'
#
loop_
_entity.id
_entity.type
_entity.pdbx_description
1 polymer ?
#
loop_
_entity_poly.entity_id
_entity_poly.type
_entity_poly.pdbx_seq_one_letter_code
_entity_poly.pdbx_strand_id
1 'polypeptide(L)'
;MAGLNFSGYADYKKIEEGKENVSPFEFIPWVLGQCSTVDEAKKLLKNLNLVNINFSDELPLSPLHWLLADKEQSIVVESTKEGLRVFDNPVGVLTNNPTFDYQLFNLNNYRVLSTRTPKNNFSDQIELDIYSRGMGGIGLPGDLSSVSRFVKATFTKLNSVSRSSEYESISQFFIF
;
A
#
# COMPACT_ATOMS: atom_id res chain seq x y z
N MET A 1 6.46 -10.14 0.88
CA MET A 1 5.28 -9.93 0.01
C MET A 1 4.02 -10.16 0.83
N ALA A 2 2.94 -9.44 0.59
CA ALA A 2 1.65 -9.63 1.24
C ALA A 2 0.50 -9.44 0.26
N GLY A 3 -0.56 -10.25 0.37
CA GLY A 3 -1.82 -10.09 -0.35
C GLY A 3 -2.88 -9.43 0.53
N LEU A 4 -3.53 -8.39 0.02
CA LEU A 4 -4.56 -7.63 0.74
C LEU A 4 -5.87 -7.66 -0.05
N ASN A 5 -7.01 -7.66 0.63
CA ASN A 5 -8.33 -7.68 -0.01
C ASN A 5 -8.50 -6.51 -0.99
N PHE A 6 -8.98 -6.82 -2.19
CA PHE A 6 -9.18 -5.89 -3.30
C PHE A 6 -10.51 -6.16 -4.03
N SER A 7 -11.54 -6.46 -3.24
CA SER A 7 -12.90 -6.77 -3.71
C SER A 7 -13.45 -5.76 -4.73
N GLY A 8 -14.15 -6.26 -5.75
CA GLY A 8 -14.74 -5.45 -6.82
C GLY A 8 -13.76 -4.86 -7.84
N TYR A 9 -12.46 -4.83 -7.54
CA TYR A 9 -11.42 -4.33 -8.45
C TYR A 9 -10.52 -5.43 -9.00
N ALA A 10 -10.23 -6.46 -8.20
CA ALA A 10 -9.44 -7.61 -8.65
C ALA A 10 -10.16 -8.36 -9.78
N ASP A 11 -9.42 -8.70 -10.84
CA ASP A 11 -9.90 -9.48 -11.98
C ASP A 11 -8.82 -10.46 -12.42
N TYR A 12 -9.16 -11.76 -12.40
CA TYR A 12 -8.26 -12.85 -12.75
C TYR A 12 -8.65 -13.44 -14.11
N LYS A 13 -7.65 -13.84 -14.88
CA LYS A 13 -7.78 -14.11 -16.31
C LYS A 13 -7.95 -15.59 -16.60
N LYS A 14 -8.27 -15.92 -17.85
CA LYS A 14 -8.13 -17.29 -18.34
C LYS A 14 -6.64 -17.59 -18.57
N ILE A 15 -6.31 -18.87 -18.68
CA ILE A 15 -4.98 -19.31 -19.12
C ILE A 15 -4.68 -18.67 -20.47
N GLU A 16 -3.47 -18.13 -20.60
CA GLU A 16 -2.95 -17.50 -21.81
C GLU A 16 -1.67 -18.22 -22.24
N GLU A 17 -1.62 -18.70 -23.48
CA GLU A 17 -0.45 -19.39 -24.02
C GLU A 17 0.75 -18.42 -24.13
N GLY A 18 1.94 -18.88 -23.78
CA GLY A 18 3.16 -18.05 -23.78
C GLY A 18 3.33 -17.13 -22.56
N LYS A 19 2.37 -17.13 -21.62
CA LYS A 19 2.48 -16.47 -20.31
C LYS A 19 2.85 -17.45 -19.20
N GLU A 20 3.41 -16.90 -18.14
CA GLU A 20 3.55 -17.60 -16.86
C GLU A 20 2.23 -17.53 -16.12
N ASN A 21 1.41 -18.58 -16.26
CA ASN A 21 0.08 -18.66 -15.67
C ASN A 21 0.18 -19.11 -14.21
N VAL A 22 -0.19 -18.24 -13.28
CA VAL A 22 -0.06 -18.49 -11.83
C VAL A 22 -1.38 -18.18 -11.16
N SER A 23 -1.89 -19.08 -10.32
CA SER A 23 -3.09 -18.77 -9.55
C SER A 23 -2.77 -17.78 -8.41
N PRO A 24 -3.67 -16.85 -8.04
CA PRO A 24 -3.46 -15.93 -6.91
C PRO A 24 -3.04 -16.61 -5.59
N PHE A 25 -3.46 -17.85 -5.33
CA PHE A 25 -3.05 -18.59 -4.12
C PHE A 25 -1.60 -19.09 -4.17
N GLU A 26 -1.06 -19.30 -5.37
CA GLU A 26 0.32 -19.76 -5.62
C GLU A 26 1.28 -18.57 -5.70
N PHE A 27 0.76 -17.37 -5.90
CA PHE A 27 1.54 -16.22 -6.33
C PHE A 27 2.62 -15.79 -5.32
N ILE A 28 2.33 -15.82 -4.02
CA ILE A 28 3.33 -15.50 -2.98
C ILE A 28 4.46 -16.55 -2.97
N PRO A 29 4.18 -17.87 -2.87
CA PRO A 29 5.22 -18.91 -3.01
C PRO A 29 6.01 -18.78 -4.32
N TRP A 30 5.33 -18.50 -5.42
CA TRP A 30 5.94 -18.39 -6.73
C TRP A 30 6.95 -17.24 -6.80
N VAL A 31 6.62 -16.05 -6.30
CA VAL A 31 7.58 -14.92 -6.27
C VAL A 31 8.69 -15.17 -5.26
N LEU A 32 8.34 -15.50 -4.00
CA LEU A 32 9.31 -15.60 -2.92
C LEU A 32 10.23 -16.82 -3.01
N GLY A 33 9.84 -17.85 -3.78
CA GLY A 33 10.66 -19.03 -4.02
C GLY A 33 11.80 -18.82 -5.02
N GLN A 34 11.79 -17.74 -5.80
CA GLN A 34 12.74 -17.56 -6.91
C GLN A 34 13.28 -16.13 -7.11
N CYS A 35 12.76 -15.13 -6.39
CA CYS A 35 13.26 -13.76 -6.45
C CYS A 35 13.95 -13.35 -5.14
N SER A 36 15.16 -12.83 -5.24
CA SER A 36 15.93 -12.27 -4.13
C SER A 36 15.77 -10.75 -3.97
N THR A 37 15.34 -10.07 -5.03
CA THR A 37 15.12 -8.61 -5.07
C THR A 37 13.80 -8.25 -5.74
N VAL A 38 13.29 -7.05 -5.47
CA VAL A 38 12.13 -6.48 -6.15
C VAL A 38 12.40 -6.29 -7.65
N ASP A 39 13.64 -6.02 -8.05
CA ASP A 39 14.01 -5.89 -9.46
C ASP A 39 13.95 -7.23 -10.22
N GLU A 40 14.34 -8.34 -9.58
CA GLU A 40 14.13 -9.68 -10.12
C GLU A 40 12.64 -9.99 -10.25
N ALA A 41 11.86 -9.68 -9.21
CA ALA A 41 10.41 -9.84 -9.27
C ALA A 41 9.79 -8.99 -10.39
N LYS A 42 10.18 -7.72 -10.56
CA LYS A 42 9.72 -6.87 -11.67
C LYS A 42 9.97 -7.50 -13.04
N LYS A 43 11.11 -8.19 -13.23
CA LYS A 43 11.40 -8.89 -14.50
C LYS A 43 10.47 -10.09 -14.68
N LEU A 44 10.30 -10.90 -13.63
CA LEU A 44 9.40 -12.07 -13.61
C LEU A 44 7.95 -11.65 -13.93
N LEU A 45 7.46 -10.58 -13.29
CA LEU A 45 6.10 -10.08 -13.45
C LEU A 45 5.76 -9.58 -14.86
N LYS A 46 6.73 -9.33 -15.75
CA LYS A 46 6.46 -8.92 -17.14
C LYS A 46 5.74 -10.00 -17.95
N ASN A 47 5.96 -11.27 -17.60
CA ASN A 47 5.39 -12.42 -18.30
C ASN A 47 4.25 -13.09 -17.51
N LEU A 48 3.93 -12.59 -16.32
CA LEU A 48 2.88 -13.12 -15.46
C LEU A 48 1.48 -12.94 -16.08
N ASN A 49 0.66 -13.97 -15.91
CA ASN A 49 -0.80 -13.92 -16.05
C ASN A 49 -1.45 -14.55 -14.81
N LEU A 50 -2.20 -13.75 -14.04
CA LEU A 50 -2.90 -14.25 -12.85
C LEU A 50 -4.21 -14.91 -13.26
N VAL A 51 -4.29 -16.24 -13.11
CA VAL A 51 -5.38 -17.04 -13.65
C VAL A 51 -6.46 -17.36 -12.62
N ASN A 52 -7.72 -17.39 -13.08
CA ASN A 52 -8.89 -17.66 -12.26
C ASN A 52 -9.08 -19.17 -11.98
N ILE A 53 -8.13 -19.76 -11.25
CA ILE A 53 -8.14 -21.17 -10.85
C ILE A 53 -8.20 -21.22 -9.31
N ASN A 54 -9.29 -21.76 -8.77
CA ASN A 54 -9.46 -21.93 -7.33
C ASN A 54 -8.43 -22.93 -6.75
N PHE A 55 -8.17 -22.82 -5.45
CA PHE A 55 -7.37 -23.83 -4.75
C PHE A 55 -8.11 -25.18 -4.73
N SER A 56 -9.40 -25.14 -4.36
CA SER A 56 -10.35 -26.24 -4.48
C SER A 56 -11.76 -25.67 -4.67
N ASP A 57 -12.75 -26.52 -4.92
CA ASP A 57 -14.14 -26.10 -5.07
C ASP A 57 -14.70 -25.49 -3.78
N GLU A 58 -14.22 -25.93 -2.62
CA GLU A 58 -14.61 -25.44 -1.29
C GLU A 58 -13.85 -24.18 -0.87
N LEU A 59 -12.71 -23.88 -1.52
CA LEU A 59 -11.86 -22.74 -1.22
C LEU A 59 -11.62 -21.89 -2.47
N PRO A 60 -12.60 -21.04 -2.84
CA PRO A 60 -12.49 -20.18 -4.00
C PRO A 60 -11.46 -19.06 -3.80
N LEU A 61 -11.01 -18.47 -4.91
CA LEU A 61 -10.06 -17.37 -4.88
C LEU A 61 -10.59 -16.15 -4.12
N SER A 62 -9.72 -15.56 -3.31
CA SER A 62 -9.95 -14.24 -2.73
C SER A 62 -9.57 -13.14 -3.74
N PRO A 63 -10.32 -12.02 -3.80
CA PRO A 63 -9.93 -10.86 -4.62
C PRO A 63 -8.82 -10.09 -3.92
N LEU A 64 -7.62 -10.05 -4.52
CA LEU A 64 -6.41 -9.55 -3.90
C LEU A 64 -5.63 -8.60 -4.81
N HIS A 65 -4.86 -7.72 -4.17
CA HIS A 65 -3.70 -7.04 -4.73
C HIS A 65 -2.52 -7.24 -3.80
N TRP A 66 -1.30 -6.96 -4.27
CA TRP A 66 -0.09 -7.34 -3.52
C TRP A 66 0.87 -6.19 -3.32
N LEU A 67 1.44 -6.14 -2.11
CA LEU A 67 2.62 -5.34 -1.78
C LEU A 67 3.84 -6.27 -1.77
N LEU A 68 4.86 -5.94 -2.55
CA LEU A 68 6.17 -6.58 -2.52
C LEU A 68 7.23 -5.54 -2.17
N ALA A 69 8.15 -5.87 -1.27
CA ALA A 69 9.21 -4.97 -0.84
C ALA A 69 10.49 -5.76 -0.56
N ASP A 70 11.62 -5.10 -0.79
CA ASP A 70 12.94 -5.46 -0.28
C ASP A 70 13.54 -4.26 0.48
N LYS A 71 14.85 -4.29 0.74
CA LYS A 71 15.55 -3.21 1.46
C LYS A 71 15.66 -1.90 0.67
N GLU A 72 15.54 -1.94 -0.66
CA GLU A 72 15.76 -0.79 -1.53
C GLU A 72 14.43 -0.12 -1.91
N GLN A 73 13.41 -0.92 -2.22
CA GLN A 73 12.17 -0.40 -2.80
C GLN A 73 10.96 -1.29 -2.51
N SER A 74 9.78 -0.77 -2.86
CA SER A 74 8.55 -1.54 -2.84
C SER A 74 7.71 -1.29 -4.08
N ILE A 75 6.91 -2.28 -4.45
CA ILE A 75 5.97 -2.22 -5.57
C ILE A 75 4.58 -2.70 -5.16
N VAL A 76 3.58 -2.24 -5.91
CA VAL A 76 2.21 -2.75 -5.84
C VAL A 76 1.88 -3.48 -7.14
N VAL A 77 1.26 -4.65 -7.01
CA VAL A 77 0.78 -5.46 -8.15
C VAL A 77 -0.74 -5.53 -8.07
N GLU A 78 -1.41 -5.00 -9.09
CA GLU A 78 -2.87 -5.01 -9.23
C GLU A 78 -3.23 -5.69 -10.56
N SER A 79 -4.06 -6.73 -10.51
CA SER A 79 -4.71 -7.28 -11.71
C SER A 79 -6.16 -6.84 -11.71
N THR A 80 -6.51 -5.93 -12.62
CA THR A 80 -7.86 -5.39 -12.79
C THR A 80 -8.44 -5.79 -14.15
N LYS A 81 -9.67 -5.38 -14.45
CA LYS A 81 -10.30 -5.65 -15.76
C LYS A 81 -9.45 -5.13 -16.92
N GLU A 82 -8.78 -4.00 -16.72
CA GLU A 82 -7.89 -3.36 -17.71
C GLU A 82 -6.57 -4.12 -17.91
N GLY A 83 -6.19 -4.98 -16.96
CA GLY A 83 -5.00 -5.83 -17.06
C GLY A 83 -4.16 -5.83 -15.78
N LEU A 84 -2.96 -6.41 -15.89
CA LEU A 84 -1.96 -6.42 -14.82
C LEU A 84 -1.16 -5.12 -14.83
N ARG A 85 -1.12 -4.42 -13.70
CA ARG A 85 -0.30 -3.24 -13.48
C ARG A 85 0.67 -3.49 -12.33
N VAL A 86 1.91 -3.02 -12.53
CA VAL A 86 2.97 -3.01 -11.53
C VAL A 86 3.38 -1.56 -11.30
N PHE A 87 3.29 -1.09 -10.06
CA PHE A 87 3.58 0.27 -9.68
C PHE A 87 4.79 0.33 -8.76
N ASP A 88 5.66 1.32 -8.93
CA ASP A 88 6.57 1.71 -7.87
C ASP A 88 5.77 2.33 -6.72
N ASN A 89 6.07 1.90 -5.48
CA ASN A 89 5.41 2.39 -4.28
C ASN A 89 6.38 3.26 -3.46
N PRO A 90 6.38 4.58 -3.69
CA PRO A 90 7.32 5.50 -3.03
C PRO A 90 7.04 5.67 -1.53
N VAL A 91 5.83 5.30 -1.08
CA VAL A 91 5.43 5.45 0.33
C VAL A 91 5.56 4.16 1.12
N GLY A 92 5.66 3.00 0.46
CA GLY A 92 5.78 1.69 1.10
C GLY A 92 4.56 1.28 1.92
N VAL A 93 3.37 1.72 1.52
CA VAL A 93 2.09 1.45 2.18
C VAL A 93 1.10 0.92 1.15
N LEU A 94 0.25 -0.02 1.55
CA LEU A 94 -0.88 -0.52 0.75
C LEU A 94 -2.06 -0.83 1.69
N THR A 95 -3.29 -0.59 1.22
CA THR A 95 -4.51 -0.96 1.96
C THR A 95 -5.43 -1.83 1.12
N ASN A 96 -6.64 -1.39 0.79
CA ASN A 96 -7.62 -2.12 -0.01
C ASN A 96 -7.99 -1.26 -1.23
N ASN A 97 -9.27 -1.18 -1.60
CA ASN A 97 -9.72 -0.35 -2.72
C ASN A 97 -9.57 1.17 -2.45
N PRO A 98 -9.57 2.01 -3.50
CA PRO A 98 -9.56 1.70 -4.93
C PRO A 98 -8.12 1.42 -5.43
N THR A 99 -7.86 1.55 -6.72
CA THR A 99 -6.53 1.34 -7.32
C THR A 99 -5.45 2.25 -6.73
N PHE A 100 -4.20 1.78 -6.79
CA PHE A 100 -3.07 2.41 -6.14
C PHE A 100 -2.73 3.81 -6.68
N ASP A 101 -2.97 4.09 -7.96
CA ASP A 101 -2.82 5.43 -8.53
C ASP A 101 -3.76 6.46 -7.88
N TYR A 102 -5.01 6.08 -7.61
CA TYR A 102 -5.92 6.94 -6.85
C TYR A 102 -5.43 7.15 -5.42
N GLN A 103 -4.97 6.08 -4.74
CA GLN A 103 -4.43 6.18 -3.38
C GLN A 103 -3.26 7.18 -3.31
N LEU A 104 -2.31 7.09 -4.24
CA LEU A 104 -1.20 8.05 -4.34
C LEU A 104 -1.68 9.46 -4.68
N PHE A 105 -2.60 9.60 -5.66
CA PHE A 105 -3.13 10.91 -6.04
C PHE A 105 -3.83 11.60 -4.87
N ASN A 106 -4.57 10.85 -4.05
CA ASN A 106 -5.29 11.36 -2.89
C ASN A 106 -4.34 11.95 -1.82
N LEU A 107 -3.09 11.48 -1.72
CA LEU A 107 -2.11 12.05 -0.79
C LEU A 107 -1.86 13.54 -1.03
N ASN A 108 -2.04 14.04 -2.26
CA ASN A 108 -1.87 15.46 -2.58
C ASN A 108 -2.78 16.38 -1.76
N ASN A 109 -3.96 15.90 -1.34
CA ASN A 109 -4.90 16.65 -0.51
C ASN A 109 -4.36 16.90 0.92
N TYR A 110 -3.40 16.09 1.37
CA TYR A 110 -2.89 16.10 2.75
C TYR A 110 -1.53 16.78 2.89
N ARG A 111 -1.07 17.49 1.85
CA ARG A 111 0.25 18.16 1.81
C ARG A 111 0.48 19.21 2.91
N VAL A 112 -0.60 19.69 3.56
CA VAL A 112 -0.53 20.70 4.64
C VAL A 112 -0.32 20.07 6.01
N LEU A 113 -0.53 18.75 6.16
CA LEU A 113 -0.33 18.06 7.43
C LEU A 113 1.11 18.17 7.92
N SER A 114 1.27 18.29 9.23
CA SER A 114 2.56 18.52 9.88
C SER A 114 2.61 17.91 11.27
N THR A 115 3.78 17.41 11.68
CA THR A 115 4.04 16.99 13.06
C THR A 115 4.24 18.18 14.02
N ARG A 116 4.45 19.38 13.48
CA ARG A 116 4.69 20.62 14.23
C ARG A 116 3.43 21.47 14.31
N THR A 117 3.32 22.28 15.36
CA THR A 117 2.28 23.31 15.49
C THR A 117 2.32 24.27 14.29
N PRO A 118 1.18 24.51 13.61
CA PRO A 118 1.13 25.42 12.47
C PRO A 118 1.26 26.88 12.90
N LYS A 119 1.67 27.74 11.95
CA LYS A 119 1.52 29.19 12.10
C LYS A 119 0.06 29.59 11.87
N ASN A 120 -0.38 30.71 12.45
CA ASN A 120 -1.67 31.30 12.09
C ASN A 120 -1.58 31.92 10.68
N ASN A 121 -2.01 31.14 9.69
CA ASN A 121 -2.14 31.59 8.30
C ASN A 121 -3.60 31.97 7.96
N PHE A 122 -4.51 31.99 8.95
CA PHE A 122 -5.91 32.35 8.73
C PHE A 122 -6.06 33.85 8.54
N SER A 123 -5.54 34.64 9.48
CA SER A 123 -5.48 36.11 9.40
C SER A 123 -4.53 36.62 10.49
N ASP A 124 -3.77 37.67 10.19
CA ASP A 124 -2.92 38.40 11.14
C ASP A 124 -3.69 39.40 12.02
N GLN A 125 -5.00 39.58 11.77
CA GLN A 125 -5.86 40.52 12.50
C GLN A 125 -6.46 39.92 13.77
N ILE A 126 -6.45 38.60 13.91
CA ILE A 126 -6.98 37.88 15.07
C ILE A 126 -5.93 36.92 15.61
N GLU A 127 -5.88 36.82 16.94
CA GLU A 127 -5.07 35.83 17.62
C GLU A 127 -5.85 34.51 17.71
N LEU A 128 -5.19 33.40 17.36
CA LEU A 128 -5.75 32.05 17.46
C LEU A 128 -4.88 31.23 18.42
N ASP A 129 -5.44 30.89 19.58
CA ASP A 129 -4.73 30.17 20.64
C ASP A 129 -4.33 28.74 20.22
N ILE A 130 -3.08 28.37 20.51
CA ILE A 130 -2.60 27.00 20.37
C ILE A 130 -3.03 26.21 21.62
N TYR A 131 -4.26 25.72 21.60
CA TYR A 131 -4.86 25.06 22.77
C TYR A 131 -4.44 23.59 22.95
N SER A 132 -3.79 22.97 21.96
CA SER A 132 -3.40 21.55 22.01
C SER A 132 -2.07 21.28 21.31
N ARG A 133 -1.44 20.15 21.67
CA ARG A 133 -0.39 19.52 20.85
C ARG A 133 -1.03 18.76 19.68
N GLY A 134 -0.26 18.54 18.62
CA GLY A 134 -0.72 17.78 17.45
C GLY A 134 -1.63 18.56 16.49
N MET A 135 -1.84 19.86 16.69
CA MET A 135 -2.71 20.67 15.84
C MET A 135 -2.27 20.71 14.36
N GLY A 136 -0.99 20.43 14.07
CA GLY A 136 -0.51 20.29 12.69
C GLY A 136 -1.06 19.07 11.95
N GLY A 137 -1.56 18.07 12.68
CA GLY A 137 -2.20 16.87 12.12
C GLY A 137 -3.71 17.02 11.91
N ILE A 138 -4.31 18.17 12.24
CA ILE A 138 -5.74 18.42 12.01
C ILE A 138 -6.01 18.33 10.50
N GLY A 139 -6.99 17.49 10.13
CA GLY A 139 -7.30 17.12 8.75
C GLY A 139 -6.87 15.69 8.39
N LEU A 140 -6.04 15.03 9.21
CA LEU A 140 -5.75 13.61 9.03
C LEU A 140 -7.02 12.77 9.29
N PRO A 141 -7.44 11.89 8.36
CA PRO A 141 -8.68 11.16 8.51
C PRO A 141 -8.55 10.06 9.57
N GLY A 142 -9.62 9.89 10.36
CA GLY A 142 -9.64 9.01 11.53
C GLY A 142 -10.52 7.77 11.42
N ASP A 143 -11.28 7.62 10.34
CA ASP A 143 -12.15 6.47 10.12
C ASP A 143 -11.39 5.23 9.59
N LEU A 144 -12.06 4.08 9.59
CA LEU A 144 -11.47 2.78 9.25
C LEU A 144 -11.58 2.42 7.76
N SER A 145 -12.03 3.35 6.90
CA SER A 145 -12.08 3.10 5.46
C SER A 145 -10.69 2.87 4.87
N SER A 146 -10.64 2.23 3.70
CA SER A 146 -9.40 1.89 3.02
C SER A 146 -8.51 3.10 2.72
N VAL A 147 -9.13 4.17 2.18
CA VAL A 147 -8.42 5.41 1.81
C VAL A 147 -7.95 6.16 3.05
N SER A 148 -8.80 6.28 4.08
CA SER A 148 -8.41 6.93 5.33
C SER A 148 -7.26 6.21 6.03
N ARG A 149 -7.30 4.87 6.09
CA ARG A 149 -6.18 4.07 6.60
C ARG A 149 -4.92 4.25 5.76
N PHE A 150 -5.02 4.34 4.43
CA PHE A 150 -3.86 4.56 3.56
C PHE A 150 -3.17 5.89 3.88
N VAL A 151 -3.95 6.97 3.99
CA VAL A 151 -3.45 8.31 4.33
C VAL A 151 -2.83 8.30 5.72
N LYS A 152 -3.55 7.77 6.72
CA LYS A 152 -3.09 7.73 8.11
C LYS A 152 -1.81 6.91 8.26
N ALA A 153 -1.77 5.69 7.72
CA ALA A 153 -0.58 4.84 7.77
C ALA A 153 0.61 5.48 7.05
N THR A 154 0.38 6.11 5.88
CA THR A 154 1.43 6.81 5.13
C THR A 154 2.01 7.99 5.92
N PHE A 155 1.16 8.88 6.43
CA PHE A 155 1.60 10.04 7.21
C PHE A 155 2.37 9.59 8.45
N THR A 156 1.84 8.62 9.18
CA THR A 156 2.46 8.08 10.40
C THR A 156 3.80 7.42 10.11
N LYS A 157 3.90 6.56 9.09
CA LYS A 157 5.12 5.85 8.72
C LYS A 157 6.23 6.81 8.29
N LEU A 158 5.91 7.82 7.47
CA LEU A 158 6.91 8.79 6.98
C LEU A 158 7.38 9.79 8.03
N ASN A 159 6.66 9.92 9.15
CA ASN A 159 7.00 10.80 10.26
C ASN A 159 7.40 10.04 11.54
N SER A 160 7.52 8.72 11.46
CA SER A 160 7.97 7.87 12.58
C SER A 160 9.48 7.96 12.76
N VAL A 161 9.93 7.85 14.00
CA VAL A 161 11.35 7.84 14.37
C VAL A 161 11.58 6.73 15.38
N SER A 162 12.56 5.86 15.12
CA SER A 162 13.00 4.81 16.05
C SER A 162 14.51 4.88 16.25
N ARG A 163 14.99 4.19 17.29
CA ARG A 163 16.41 3.82 17.37
C ARG A 163 16.69 2.66 16.42
N SER A 164 17.96 2.45 16.08
CA SER A 164 18.39 1.46 15.08
C SER A 164 18.40 0.01 15.55
N SER A 165 18.21 -0.25 16.85
CA SER A 165 18.10 -1.62 17.35
C SER A 165 16.80 -2.27 16.89
N GLU A 166 16.84 -3.60 16.77
CA GLU A 166 15.72 -4.43 16.35
C GLU A 166 14.48 -4.16 17.22
N TYR A 167 14.63 -4.19 18.55
CA TYR A 167 13.53 -4.02 19.50
C TYR A 167 12.81 -2.68 19.35
N GLU A 168 13.54 -1.59 19.23
CA GLU A 168 12.96 -0.26 19.03
C GLU A 168 12.35 -0.10 17.63
N SER A 169 12.93 -0.74 16.61
CA SER A 169 12.41 -0.71 15.24
C SER A 169 11.10 -1.49 15.12
N ILE A 170 11.02 -2.70 15.67
CA ILE A 170 9.78 -3.50 15.68
C ILE A 170 8.72 -2.87 16.60
N SER A 171 9.12 -2.25 17.70
CA SER A 171 8.21 -1.52 18.57
C SER A 171 7.55 -0.38 17.80
N GLN A 172 8.34 0.43 17.08
CA GLN A 172 7.82 1.50 16.22
C GLN A 172 6.92 0.97 15.11
N PHE A 173 7.20 -0.22 14.57
CA PHE A 173 6.38 -0.85 13.54
C PHE A 173 4.94 -1.14 14.01
N PHE A 174 4.76 -1.52 15.28
CA PHE A 174 3.45 -1.91 15.84
C PHE A 174 2.71 -0.81 16.60
N ILE A 175 3.32 0.35 16.86
CA ILE A 175 2.78 1.38 17.76
C ILE A 175 1.57 2.18 17.18
N PHE A 176 0.86 1.66 16.18
CA PHE A 176 -0.20 2.40 15.47
C PHE A 176 -1.48 1.62 15.18
#